data_AF-A0A7K3GA44-F1
#
_entry.id   AF-A0A7K3GA44-F1
#
_cell.length_a   1.000
_cell.length_b   1.000
_cell.length_c   1.000
_cell.angle_alpha   90.00
_cell.angle_beta   90.00
_cell.angle_gamma   90.00
#
_symmetry.space_group_name_H-M   'P 1'
#
loop_
_entity.id
_entity.type
_entity.pdbx_description
1 polymer ?
#
loop_
_entity_poly.entity_id
_entity_poly.type
_entity_poly.pdbx_seq_one_letter_code
_entity_poly.pdbx_strand_id
1 'polypeptide(L)' 'STHPRHLHLDLTNLTFCDTTGLRALHQLTHQAHTAHIHLHLTGTHPRIHRTLTQHHTPPTPHTPTTQRY' A
#
# COMPACT_ATOMS: atom_id res chain seq x y z
N SER A 1 2.07 -28.51 -3.07
CA SER A 1 1.01 -27.80 -3.81
C SER A 1 1.05 -26.32 -3.46
N THR A 2 1.83 -25.51 -4.17
CA THR A 2 1.97 -24.07 -3.92
C THR A 2 0.93 -23.30 -4.72
N HIS A 3 -0.32 -23.38 -4.29
CA HIS A 3 -1.34 -22.47 -4.82
C HIS A 3 -1.02 -21.06 -4.31
N PRO A 4 -0.98 -20.04 -5.19
CA PRO A 4 -0.86 -18.66 -4.74
C PRO A 4 -2.01 -18.37 -3.78
N ARG A 5 -1.68 -17.85 -2.61
CA ARG A 5 -2.68 -17.51 -1.60
C ARG A 5 -3.19 -16.12 -1.91
N HIS A 6 -4.47 -15.98 -2.17
CA HIS A 6 -5.10 -14.69 -2.44
C HIS A 6 -5.90 -14.25 -1.22
N LEU A 7 -5.73 -13.00 -0.82
CA LEU A 7 -6.50 -12.35 0.24
C LEU A 7 -7.23 -11.15 -0.37
N HIS A 8 -8.56 -11.16 -0.28
CA HIS A 8 -9.40 -10.08 -0.80
C HIS A 8 -9.97 -9.29 0.38
N LEU A 9 -9.68 -7.99 0.44
CA LEU A 9 -10.36 -7.06 1.35
C LEU A 9 -11.32 -6.20 0.54
N ASP A 10 -12.58 -6.23 0.95
CA ASP A 10 -13.62 -5.32 0.47
C ASP A 10 -13.70 -4.11 1.40
N LEU A 11 -13.42 -2.94 0.85
CA LEU A 11 -13.42 -1.65 1.54
C LEU A 11 -14.60 -0.77 1.12
N THR A 12 -15.63 -1.33 0.45
CA THR A 12 -16.78 -0.58 -0.09
C THR A 12 -17.50 0.26 0.97
N ASN A 13 -17.60 -0.24 2.19
CA ASN A 13 -18.24 0.45 3.32
C ASN A 13 -17.26 1.26 4.19
N LEU A 14 -15.99 1.33 3.81
CA LEU A 14 -14.99 2.12 4.52
C LEU A 14 -15.10 3.58 4.09
N THR A 15 -15.87 4.37 4.84
CA THR A 15 -16.13 5.78 4.55
C THR A 15 -15.00 6.70 4.99
N PHE A 16 -14.22 6.30 5.99
CA PHE A 16 -13.12 7.06 6.55
C PHE A 16 -11.97 6.12 6.97
N CYS A 17 -10.74 6.57 6.75
CA CYS A 17 -9.52 5.88 7.18
C CYS A 17 -8.53 6.96 7.61
N ASP A 18 -8.13 6.93 8.88
CA ASP A 18 -7.13 7.85 9.41
C ASP A 18 -5.70 7.34 9.15
N THR A 19 -4.70 8.09 9.60
CA THR A 19 -3.29 7.71 9.48
C THR A 19 -2.96 6.39 10.17
N THR A 20 -3.67 6.02 11.22
CA THR A 20 -3.50 4.73 11.91
C THR A 20 -4.00 3.58 11.06
N GLY A 21 -5.21 3.70 10.50
CA GLY A 21 -5.80 2.72 9.59
C GLY A 21 -4.96 2.54 8.32
N LEU A 22 -4.43 3.63 7.76
CA LEU A 22 -3.53 3.56 6.61
C LEU A 22 -2.22 2.84 6.93
N ARG A 23 -1.65 3.09 8.12
CA ARG A 23 -0.45 2.38 8.58
C ARG A 23 -0.73 0.88 8.75
N ALA A 24 -1.90 0.52 9.27
CA ALA A 24 -2.31 -0.88 9.39
C ALA A 24 -2.48 -1.55 8.01
N LEU A 25 -3.10 -0.88 7.04
CA LEU A 25 -3.21 -1.38 5.66
C LEU A 25 -1.82 -1.55 5.00
N HIS A 26 -0.90 -0.63 5.25
CA HIS A 26 0.48 -0.74 4.78
C HIS A 26 1.21 -1.94 5.42
N GLN A 27 1.09 -2.11 6.75
CA GLN A 27 1.66 -3.27 7.45
C GLN A 27 1.07 -4.60 6.95
N LEU A 28 -0.25 -4.64 6.71
CA LEU A 28 -0.93 -5.80 6.14
C LEU A 28 -0.39 -6.14 4.74
N THR A 29 -0.16 -5.12 3.91
CA THR A 29 0.43 -5.29 2.58
C THR A 29 1.84 -5.89 2.67
N HIS A 30 2.67 -5.37 3.58
CA HIS A 30 4.01 -5.90 3.82
C HIS A 30 3.98 -7.36 4.31
N GLN A 31 3.10 -7.66 5.28
CA GLN A 31 2.94 -9.03 5.80
C GLN A 31 2.47 -10.00 4.73
N ALA A 32 1.47 -9.60 3.92
CA ALA A 32 1.00 -10.40 2.79
C ALA A 32 2.13 -10.68 1.80
N HIS A 33 2.93 -9.68 1.46
CA HIS A 33 4.10 -9.84 0.59
C HIS A 33 5.12 -10.84 1.17
N THR A 34 5.49 -10.71 2.45
CA THR A 34 6.43 -11.63 3.11
C THR A 34 5.91 -13.07 3.20
N ALA A 35 4.58 -13.25 3.21
CA ALA A 35 3.93 -14.54 3.25
C ALA A 35 3.62 -15.12 1.86
N HIS A 36 4.06 -14.46 0.77
CA HIS A 36 3.71 -14.78 -0.61
C HIS A 36 2.18 -14.85 -0.85
N ILE A 37 1.45 -13.95 -0.21
CA ILE A 37 0.00 -13.77 -0.35
C ILE A 37 -0.25 -12.55 -1.26
N HIS A 38 -1.07 -12.75 -2.29
CA HIS A 38 -1.53 -11.70 -3.17
C HIS A 38 -2.71 -10.98 -2.50
N LEU A 39 -2.49 -9.73 -2.09
CA LEU A 39 -3.50 -8.89 -1.45
C LEU A 39 -4.26 -8.06 -2.50
N HIS A 40 -5.57 -8.22 -2.56
CA HIS A 40 -6.47 -7.44 -3.41
C HIS A 40 -7.34 -6.53 -2.55
N LEU A 41 -7.16 -5.21 -2.69
CA LEU A 41 -8.04 -4.22 -2.08
C LEU A 41 -9.10 -3.79 -3.10
N THR A 42 -10.36 -4.02 -2.78
CA THR A 42 -11.51 -3.68 -3.64
C THR A 42 -12.43 -2.69 -2.93
N GLY A 43 -13.29 -2.00 -3.66
CA GLY A 43 -14.23 -1.04 -3.06
C GLY A 43 -13.57 0.19 -2.42
N THR A 44 -12.32 0.52 -2.77
CA THR A 44 -11.64 1.68 -2.19
C THR A 44 -12.29 2.98 -2.63
N HIS A 45 -12.68 3.80 -1.64
CA HIS A 45 -13.12 5.16 -1.92
C HIS A 45 -11.97 5.98 -2.54
N PRO A 46 -12.20 6.84 -3.55
CA PRO A 46 -11.14 7.58 -4.24
C PRO A 46 -10.22 8.40 -3.32
N ARG A 47 -10.76 8.91 -2.21
CA ARG A 47 -9.97 9.62 -1.19
C ARG A 47 -8.95 8.71 -0.51
N ILE A 48 -9.35 7.49 -0.14
CA ILE A 48 -8.47 6.49 0.48
C ILE A 48 -7.44 6.00 -0.54
N HIS A 49 -7.86 5.75 -1.79
CA HIS A 49 -6.95 5.41 -2.88
C HIS A 49 -5.86 6.48 -3.06
N ARG A 50 -6.24 7.76 -3.08
CA ARG A 50 -5.28 8.87 -3.18
C ARG A 50 -4.27 8.85 -2.04
N THR A 51 -4.71 8.68 -0.80
CA THR A 51 -3.80 8.63 0.34
C THR A 51 -2.89 7.41 0.30
N LEU A 52 -3.39 6.24 -0.08
CA LEU A 52 -2.57 5.03 -0.27
C LEU A 52 -1.49 5.25 -1.34
N THR A 53 -1.85 5.86 -2.48
CA THR A 53 -0.87 6.16 -3.56
C THR A 53 0.13 7.25 -3.20
N GLN A 54 -0.23 8.24 -2.38
CA GLN A 54 0.70 9.28 -1.92
C GLN A 54 1.76 8.74 -0.96
N HIS A 55 1.38 7.76 -0.13
CA HIS A 55 2.32 7.02 0.71
C HIS A 55 3.13 5.98 -0.07
N HIS A 56 2.73 5.67 -1.30
CA HIS A 56 3.43 4.78 -2.23
C HIS A 56 4.21 5.61 -3.26
N THR A 57 5.08 6.50 -2.79
CA THR A 57 6.14 7.02 -3.65
C THR A 57 7.15 5.89 -3.85
N PRO A 58 7.42 5.42 -5.09
CA PRO A 58 8.64 4.65 -5.33
C PRO A 58 9.81 5.51 -4.87
N PRO A 59 10.86 4.94 -4.25
CA PRO A 59 12.04 5.72 -3.91
C PRO A 59 12.53 6.37 -5.20
N THR A 60 12.45 7.70 -5.25
CA THR A 60 13.08 8.46 -6.32
C THR A 60 14.57 8.11 -6.28
N PRO A 61 15.18 7.71 -7.41
CA PRO A 61 16.63 7.60 -7.45
C PRO A 61 17.16 9.01 -7.21
N HIS A 62 17.72 9.20 -6.03
CA HIS A 62 18.44 10.41 -5.65
C HIS A 62 19.63 10.52 -6.58
N THR A 63 19.52 11.37 -7.60
CA THR A 63 20.68 11.89 -8.33
C THR A 63 21.57 12.63 -7.33
N PRO A 64 22.85 12.24 -7.16
CA PRO A 64 23.77 12.99 -6.33
C PRO A 64 24.11 14.30 -7.04
N THR A 65 23.60 15.42 -6.54
CA THR A 65 24.07 16.74 -6.96
C THR A 65 25.48 16.94 -6.40
N THR A 66 26.49 16.73 -7.25
CA THR A 66 27.85 17.21 -7.00
C THR A 66 27.81 18.73 -6.91
N GLN A 67 27.77 19.27 -5.69
CA GLN A 67 28.04 20.67 -5.43
C GLN A 67 29.57 20.84 -5.44
N ARG A 68 30.11 21.29 -6.57
CA ARG A 68 31.47 21.84 -6.66
C ARG A 68 31.34 23.36 -6.69
N TYR A 69 31.81 23.99 -5.62
CA TYR A 69 32.34 25.35 -5.60
C TYR A 69 33.78 25.26 -5.10
#